data_AF-A0A4Q7YSH3-F1
#
_entry.id   AF-A0A4Q7YSH3-F1
#
_cell.length_a   1.000
_cell.length_b   1.000
_cell.length_c   1.000
_cell.angle_alpha   90.00
_cell.angle_beta   90.00
_cell.angle_gamma   90.00
#
_symmetry.space_group_name_H-M   'P 1'
#
loop_
_entity.id
_entity.type
_entity.pdbx_description
1 polymer ?
#
loop_
_entity_poly.entity_id
_entity_poly.type
_entity_poly.pdbx_seq_one_letter_code
_entity_poly.pdbx_strand_id
1 'polypeptide(L)'
;MEHQLNTIMALSATAATSLVNAIVEGVILAALVGICLRFLPGIKPAARFIIWLAVLFAVLPLHFLPQLRDSLVSPNPASATSIHLSAYWSIVIATVWAALSLTRAIRLVRGAIELRRVAAAAIPLASDSRYTGLLHGSSRTVELCTSSEVDRPSVVGFFRPRILLPSALLHSLSPQELEQILLHESEHLRRGDAWTNLIQKIALILFPLDPVLFWVERRLCLERELACDDRVLDSTHVRKTYAVCLTNLAEHSLLRRSASLALGAWERQSELGRRVHRILSKPENTMSHTPANIVIGVLITGLLGGAVTLAHSPALISFSPQASTAAQPDMPVTAVSTPVTHVRDFSPTLVKATMPEPESRSNLTAPPAKKPRHTRMIKTVHRAPKPKPQGWIVLTGWQAASVSPRPVLAVSETTATAYAAVPVEDGWLIIQL
;
A
#
# COMPACT_ATOMS: atom_id res chain seq x y z
N MET A 1 -21.19 -38.54 -7.83
CA MET A 1 -20.51 -37.45 -8.56
C MET A 1 -21.22 -36.12 -8.34
N GLU A 2 -22.53 -36.03 -8.57
CA GLU A 2 -23.31 -34.78 -8.39
C GLU A 2 -23.26 -34.21 -6.96
N HIS A 3 -23.42 -35.04 -5.93
CA HIS A 3 -23.32 -34.57 -4.54
C HIS A 3 -21.95 -33.92 -4.26
N GLN A 4 -20.85 -34.52 -4.75
CA GLN A 4 -19.51 -33.94 -4.55
C GLN A 4 -19.35 -32.61 -5.28
N LEU A 5 -19.88 -32.51 -6.51
CA LEU A 5 -19.84 -31.26 -7.27
C LEU A 5 -20.62 -30.14 -6.56
N ASN A 6 -21.79 -30.46 -6.01
CA ASN A 6 -22.62 -29.52 -5.26
C ASN A 6 -21.92 -29.08 -3.96
N THR A 7 -21.28 -30.00 -3.23
CA THR A 7 -20.49 -29.65 -2.03
C THR A 7 -19.31 -28.73 -2.38
N ILE A 8 -18.58 -29.03 -3.46
CA ILE A 8 -17.45 -28.19 -3.92
C ILE A 8 -17.94 -26.80 -4.34
N MET A 9 -19.05 -26.73 -5.08
CA MET A 9 -19.65 -25.45 -5.48
C MET A 9 -20.07 -24.62 -4.27
N ALA A 10 -20.78 -25.20 -3.31
CA ALA A 10 -21.19 -24.51 -2.09
C ALA A 10 -19.98 -24.00 -1.29
N LEU A 11 -18.95 -24.84 -1.07
CA LEU A 11 -17.74 -24.44 -0.35
C LEU A 11 -16.99 -23.31 -1.08
N SER A 12 -16.86 -23.41 -2.41
CA SER A 12 -16.21 -22.38 -3.22
C SER A 12 -16.98 -21.06 -3.19
N ALA A 13 -18.31 -21.10 -3.21
CA ALA A 13 -19.18 -19.93 -3.18
C ALA A 13 -19.08 -19.18 -1.84
N THR A 14 -19.08 -19.92 -0.72
CA THR A 14 -18.86 -19.34 0.61
C THR A 14 -17.46 -18.73 0.74
N ALA A 15 -16.43 -19.42 0.25
CA ALA A 15 -15.06 -18.91 0.27
C ALA A 15 -14.89 -17.64 -0.59
N ALA A 16 -15.44 -17.62 -1.80
CA ALA A 16 -15.38 -16.47 -2.70
C ALA A 16 -16.15 -15.27 -2.14
N THR A 17 -17.31 -15.50 -1.52
CA THR A 17 -18.10 -14.47 -0.81
C THR A 17 -17.28 -13.86 0.33
N SER A 18 -16.67 -14.71 1.17
CA SER A 18 -15.84 -14.26 2.29
C SER A 18 -14.64 -13.44 1.82
N LEU A 19 -13.94 -13.89 0.77
CA LEU A 19 -12.80 -13.19 0.19
C LEU A 19 -13.18 -11.78 -0.27
N VAL A 20 -14.26 -11.63 -1.03
CA VAL A 20 -14.65 -10.34 -1.60
C VAL A 20 -15.04 -9.34 -0.50
N ASN A 21 -15.81 -9.78 0.50
CA ASN A 21 -16.18 -8.92 1.63
C ASN A 21 -14.93 -8.54 2.45
N ALA A 22 -14.06 -9.50 2.75
CA ALA A 22 -12.80 -9.23 3.48
C ALA A 22 -11.90 -8.22 2.76
N ILE A 23 -11.85 -8.24 1.42
CA ILE A 23 -11.12 -7.24 0.63
C ILE A 23 -11.72 -5.85 0.83
N VAL A 24 -13.05 -5.69 0.71
CA VAL A 24 -13.70 -4.37 0.87
C VAL A 24 -13.49 -3.83 2.29
N GLU A 25 -13.75 -4.67 3.30
CA GLU A 25 -13.58 -4.30 4.71
C GLU A 25 -12.12 -3.97 5.01
N GLY A 26 -11.18 -4.78 4.51
CA GLY A 26 -9.76 -4.56 4.65
C GLY A 26 -9.28 -3.26 4.00
N VAL A 27 -9.78 -2.92 2.81
CA VAL A 27 -9.48 -1.65 2.13
C VAL A 27 -9.92 -0.48 3.01
N ILE A 28 -11.13 -0.52 3.55
CA ILE A 28 -11.68 0.54 4.41
C ILE A 28 -10.80 0.72 5.65
N LEU A 29 -10.49 -0.36 6.36
CA LEU A 29 -9.68 -0.32 7.58
C LEU A 29 -8.26 0.21 7.31
N ALA A 30 -7.59 -0.35 6.30
CA ALA A 30 -6.24 0.05 5.95
C ALA A 30 -6.18 1.49 5.42
N ALA A 31 -7.17 1.93 4.64
CA ALA A 31 -7.29 3.31 4.15
C ALA A 31 -7.46 4.30 5.31
N LEU A 32 -8.37 4.01 6.24
CA LEU A 32 -8.62 4.86 7.40
C LEU A 32 -7.37 5.01 8.26
N VAL A 33 -6.66 3.90 8.54
CA VAL A 33 -5.39 3.94 9.27
C VAL A 33 -4.34 4.74 8.51
N GLY A 34 -4.20 4.52 7.20
CA GLY A 34 -3.28 5.27 6.36
C GLY A 34 -3.56 6.78 6.35
N ILE A 35 -4.83 7.18 6.34
CA ILE A 35 -5.27 8.58 6.43
C ILE A 35 -4.96 9.15 7.81
N CYS A 36 -5.30 8.45 8.90
CA CYS A 36 -4.97 8.89 10.26
C CYS A 36 -3.46 9.12 10.44
N LEU A 37 -2.63 8.18 9.96
CA LEU A 37 -1.18 8.31 10.01
C LEU A 37 -0.64 9.48 9.17
N ARG A 38 -1.32 9.87 8.09
CA ARG A 38 -0.96 11.06 7.28
C ARG A 38 -1.11 12.36 8.07
N PHE A 39 -2.10 12.42 8.97
CA PHE A 39 -2.35 13.59 9.83
C PHE A 39 -1.54 13.58 11.13
N LEU A 40 -0.79 12.51 11.40
CA LEU A 40 0.02 12.34 12.61
C LEU A 40 1.52 12.21 12.25
N PRO A 41 2.15 13.26 11.68
CA PRO A 41 3.52 13.17 11.19
C PRO A 41 4.54 12.91 12.31
N GLY A 42 4.24 13.24 13.57
CA GLY A 42 5.14 13.04 14.71
C GLY A 42 5.30 11.58 15.18
N ILE A 43 4.54 10.62 14.64
CA ILE A 43 4.66 9.21 15.03
C ILE A 43 5.94 8.61 14.41
N LYS A 44 6.81 8.05 15.25
CA LYS A 44 8.03 7.35 14.81
C LYS A 44 7.70 6.13 13.93
N PRO A 45 8.55 5.77 12.94
CA PRO A 45 8.34 4.60 12.09
C PRO A 45 8.14 3.29 12.86
N ALA A 46 8.85 3.10 13.98
CA ALA A 46 8.66 1.92 14.83
C ALA A 46 7.22 1.79 15.35
N ALA A 47 6.57 2.91 15.71
CA ALA A 47 5.18 2.94 16.11
C ALA A 47 4.23 2.75 14.91
N ARG A 48 4.52 3.37 13.76
CA ARG A 48 3.77 3.13 12.52
C ARG A 48 3.81 1.67 12.11
N PHE A 49 4.96 1.01 12.25
CA PHE A 49 5.13 -0.41 12.00
C PHE A 49 4.21 -1.26 12.88
N ILE A 50 4.11 -0.97 14.18
CA ILE A 50 3.19 -1.67 15.10
C ILE A 50 1.74 -1.47 14.66
N ILE A 51 1.35 -0.26 14.27
CA ILE A 51 -0.01 0.04 13.79
C ILE A 51 -0.32 -0.76 12.51
N TRP A 52 0.58 -0.78 11.53
CA TRP A 52 0.40 -1.57 10.31
C TRP A 52 0.42 -3.08 10.58
N LEU A 53 1.16 -3.52 11.59
CA LEU A 53 1.16 -4.91 12.02
C LEU A 53 -0.20 -5.28 12.65
N ALA A 54 -0.78 -4.38 13.43
CA ALA A 54 -2.14 -4.53 13.93
C ALA A 54 -3.17 -4.57 12.79
N VAL A 55 -3.01 -3.75 11.74
CA VAL A 55 -3.85 -3.84 10.52
C VAL A 55 -3.75 -5.21 9.87
N LEU A 56 -2.55 -5.77 9.71
CA LEU A 56 -2.37 -7.12 9.20
C LEU A 56 -3.18 -8.14 10.03
N PHE A 57 -3.04 -8.11 11.35
CA PHE A 57 -3.76 -9.03 12.25
C PHE A 57 -5.26 -8.76 12.35
N ALA A 58 -5.73 -7.55 12.04
CA ALA A 58 -7.16 -7.23 11.99
C ALA A 58 -7.82 -7.70 10.69
N VAL A 59 -7.10 -7.65 9.55
CA VAL A 59 -7.62 -8.04 8.23
C VAL A 59 -7.66 -9.56 8.05
N LEU A 60 -6.70 -10.31 8.62
CA LEU A 60 -6.65 -11.77 8.44
C LEU A 60 -7.92 -12.50 8.94
N PRO A 61 -8.47 -12.21 10.13
CA PRO A 61 -9.69 -12.86 10.61
C PRO A 61 -10.94 -12.55 9.78
N LEU A 62 -11.00 -11.41 9.09
CA LEU A 62 -12.17 -11.03 8.26
C LEU A 62 -12.50 -12.08 7.20
N HIS A 63 -11.50 -12.84 6.74
CA HIS A 63 -11.66 -13.91 5.77
C HIS A 63 -12.37 -15.15 6.33
N PHE A 64 -12.46 -15.30 7.66
CA PHE A 64 -13.05 -16.47 8.33
C PHE A 64 -14.28 -16.13 9.17
N LEU A 65 -14.40 -14.87 9.63
CA LEU A 65 -15.47 -14.42 10.51
C LEU A 65 -16.90 -14.66 9.98
N PRO A 66 -17.22 -14.45 8.68
CA PRO A 66 -18.55 -14.73 8.16
C PRO A 66 -18.98 -16.19 8.34
N GLN A 67 -18.05 -17.14 8.14
CA GLN A 67 -18.31 -18.58 8.27
C GLN A 67 -18.55 -18.99 9.73
N LEU A 68 -17.79 -18.41 10.66
CA LEU A 68 -17.98 -18.61 12.10
C LEU A 68 -19.31 -18.04 12.57
N ARG A 69 -19.70 -16.86 12.08
CA ARG A 69 -20.99 -16.22 12.41
C ARG A 69 -22.17 -17.05 11.91
N ASP A 70 -22.15 -17.46 10.66
CA ASP A 70 -23.26 -18.21 10.06
C ASP A 70 -23.44 -19.60 10.71
N SER A 71 -22.41 -20.10 11.40
CA SER A 71 -22.48 -21.31 12.23
C SER A 71 -23.11 -21.06 13.62
N LEU A 72 -23.08 -19.81 14.12
CA LEU A 72 -23.50 -19.43 15.47
C LEU A 72 -24.84 -18.70 15.52
N VAL A 73 -25.22 -18.01 14.45
CA VAL A 73 -26.42 -17.18 14.36
C VAL A 73 -27.28 -17.72 13.23
N SER A 74 -28.54 -18.06 13.50
CA SER A 74 -29.47 -18.46 12.44
C SER A 74 -29.59 -17.33 11.41
N PRO A 75 -29.47 -17.63 10.10
CA PRO A 75 -29.44 -16.62 9.07
C PRO A 75 -30.73 -15.81 9.12
N ASN A 76 -30.62 -14.51 9.43
CA ASN A 76 -31.75 -13.60 9.36
C ASN A 76 -31.97 -13.28 7.86
N PRO A 77 -33.09 -13.67 7.24
CA PRO A 77 -33.32 -13.52 5.79
C PRO A 77 -33.62 -12.06 5.39
N ALA A 78 -33.26 -11.08 6.23
CA ALA A 78 -33.46 -9.67 5.97
C ALA A 78 -32.51 -9.19 4.86
N SER A 79 -32.86 -9.52 3.62
CA SER A 79 -32.76 -8.72 2.40
C SER A 79 -31.61 -7.71 2.37
N ALA A 80 -30.39 -8.20 2.36
CA ALA A 80 -29.30 -7.44 1.76
C ALA A 80 -29.44 -7.63 0.23
N THR A 81 -29.45 -6.54 -0.52
CA THR A 81 -29.32 -6.56 -1.98
C THR A 81 -27.93 -7.04 -2.35
N SER A 82 -27.67 -8.34 -2.23
CA SER A 82 -26.41 -8.93 -2.63
C SER A 82 -26.43 -9.15 -4.14
N ILE A 83 -25.38 -8.71 -4.83
CA ILE A 83 -25.21 -9.04 -6.24
C ILE A 83 -24.92 -10.54 -6.32
N HIS A 84 -25.83 -11.30 -6.93
CA HIS A 84 -25.69 -12.74 -7.11
C HIS A 84 -24.84 -13.04 -8.34
N LEU A 85 -23.67 -13.65 -8.13
CA LEU A 85 -22.84 -14.17 -9.22
C LEU A 85 -23.02 -15.69 -9.35
N SER A 86 -22.90 -16.19 -10.59
CA SER A 86 -22.96 -17.64 -10.85
C SER A 86 -21.87 -18.39 -10.09
N ALA A 87 -22.19 -19.56 -9.53
CA ALA A 87 -21.22 -20.47 -8.88
C ALA A 87 -20.07 -20.93 -9.78
N TYR A 88 -20.17 -20.76 -11.10
CA TYR A 88 -19.03 -20.97 -12.00
C TYR A 88 -17.84 -20.05 -11.66
N TRP A 89 -18.11 -18.78 -11.36
CA TRP A 89 -17.07 -17.81 -11.02
C TRP A 89 -16.37 -18.13 -9.70
N SER A 90 -17.06 -18.75 -8.73
CA SER A 90 -16.42 -19.13 -7.47
C SER A 90 -15.40 -20.27 -7.66
N ILE A 91 -15.64 -21.19 -8.59
CA ILE A 91 -14.66 -22.22 -8.97
C ILE A 91 -13.45 -21.58 -9.64
N VAL A 92 -13.67 -20.64 -10.58
CA VAL A 92 -12.56 -19.90 -11.23
C VAL A 92 -11.73 -19.13 -10.22
N ILE A 93 -12.36 -18.44 -9.26
CA ILE A 93 -11.67 -17.74 -8.18
C ILE A 93 -10.86 -18.74 -7.33
N ALA A 94 -11.44 -19.88 -6.96
CA ALA A 94 -10.78 -20.89 -6.16
C ALA A 94 -9.56 -21.52 -6.86
N THR A 95 -9.64 -21.76 -8.18
CA THR A 95 -8.52 -22.32 -8.96
C THR A 95 -7.39 -21.31 -9.11
N VAL A 96 -7.71 -20.04 -9.40
CA VAL A 96 -6.72 -18.96 -9.45
C VAL A 96 -6.07 -18.74 -8.09
N TRP A 97 -6.86 -18.73 -7.02
CA TRP A 97 -6.37 -18.67 -5.64
C TRP A 97 -5.37 -19.79 -5.37
N ALA A 98 -5.74 -21.05 -5.65
CA ALA A 98 -4.89 -22.20 -5.38
C ALA A 98 -3.57 -22.15 -6.17
N ALA A 99 -3.62 -21.77 -7.45
CA ALA A 99 -2.44 -21.64 -8.30
C ALA A 99 -1.48 -20.55 -7.79
N LEU A 100 -2.00 -19.39 -7.39
CA LEU A 100 -1.19 -18.30 -6.85
C LEU A 100 -0.62 -18.62 -5.47
N SER A 101 -1.42 -19.23 -4.57
CA SER A 101 -0.99 -19.72 -3.26
C SER A 101 0.15 -20.72 -3.40
N LEU A 102 -0.02 -21.72 -4.28
CA LEU A 102 0.99 -22.74 -4.54
C LEU A 102 2.28 -22.13 -5.09
N THR A 103 2.16 -21.21 -6.06
CA THR A 103 3.32 -20.50 -6.61
C THR A 103 4.11 -19.75 -5.54
N ARG A 104 3.41 -19.06 -4.62
CA ARG A 104 4.05 -18.34 -3.51
C ARG A 104 4.66 -19.27 -2.47
N ALA A 105 3.97 -20.37 -2.15
CA ALA A 105 4.48 -21.37 -1.23
C ALA A 105 5.77 -22.00 -1.77
N ILE A 106 5.78 -22.40 -3.05
CA ILE A 106 6.98 -22.92 -3.71
C ILE A 106 8.12 -21.90 -3.68
N ARG A 107 7.85 -20.63 -4.00
CA ARG A 107 8.86 -19.55 -3.94
C ARG A 107 9.42 -19.36 -2.52
N LEU A 108 8.55 -19.38 -1.49
CA LEU A 108 8.97 -19.25 -0.10
C LEU A 108 9.83 -20.44 0.34
N VAL A 109 9.41 -21.67 0.02
CA VAL A 109 10.17 -22.89 0.36
C VAL A 109 11.52 -22.90 -0.35
N ARG A 110 11.57 -22.60 -1.66
CA ARG A 110 12.83 -22.49 -2.40
C ARG A 110 13.76 -21.44 -1.80
N GLY A 111 13.24 -20.25 -1.51
CA GLY A 111 14.02 -19.18 -0.86
C GLY A 111 14.52 -19.59 0.53
N ALA A 112 13.73 -20.33 1.31
CA ALA A 112 14.15 -20.84 2.61
C ALA A 112 15.24 -21.91 2.49
N ILE A 113 15.15 -22.81 1.50
CA ILE A 113 16.19 -23.82 1.22
C ILE A 113 17.48 -23.15 0.76
N GLU A 114 17.39 -22.21 -0.17
CA GLU A 114 18.52 -21.43 -0.67
C GLU A 114 19.20 -20.65 0.45
N LEU A 115 18.41 -19.95 1.28
CA LEU A 115 18.94 -19.22 2.43
C LEU A 115 19.64 -20.14 3.44
N ARG A 116 19.09 -21.34 3.67
CA ARG A 116 19.73 -22.36 4.52
C ARG A 116 21.03 -22.86 3.91
N ARG A 117 21.07 -23.09 2.59
CA ARG A 117 22.29 -23.50 1.87
C ARG A 117 23.37 -22.44 2.01
N VAL A 118 23.03 -21.19 1.71
CA VAL A 118 23.95 -20.05 1.80
C VAL A 118 24.44 -19.86 3.24
N ALA A 119 23.55 -19.96 4.23
CA ALA A 119 23.92 -19.84 5.64
C ALA A 119 24.80 -21.00 6.14
N ALA A 120 24.67 -22.20 5.56
CA ALA A 120 25.50 -23.35 5.86
C ALA A 120 26.88 -23.27 5.19
N ALA A 121 26.95 -22.69 3.99
CA ALA A 121 28.20 -22.45 3.26
C ALA A 121 28.95 -21.18 3.73
N ALA A 122 28.30 -20.33 4.53
CA ALA A 122 28.90 -19.10 5.03
C ALA A 122 30.08 -19.37 5.96
N ILE A 123 31.14 -18.57 5.80
CA ILE A 123 32.38 -18.71 6.55
C ILE A 123 32.32 -17.80 7.78
N PRO A 124 32.49 -18.32 9.01
CA PRO A 124 32.51 -17.49 10.21
C PRO A 124 33.67 -16.48 10.17
N LEU A 125 33.37 -15.22 10.45
CA LEU A 125 34.36 -14.18 10.68
C LEU A 125 34.77 -14.22 12.17
N ALA A 126 35.36 -15.34 12.59
CA ALA A 126 35.84 -15.51 13.96
C ALA A 126 37.21 -14.81 14.14
N SER A 127 37.37 -14.07 15.24
CA SER A 127 38.65 -13.61 15.81
C SER A 127 39.26 -12.28 15.34
N ASP A 128 38.56 -11.44 14.58
CA ASP A 128 39.03 -10.06 14.39
C ASP A 128 38.41 -9.14 15.45
N SER A 129 39.26 -8.61 16.34
CA SER A 129 38.89 -7.67 17.42
C SER A 129 38.11 -6.44 16.94
N ARG A 130 38.19 -6.14 15.64
CA ARG A 130 37.46 -5.06 14.96
C ARG A 130 35.94 -5.27 14.93
N TYR A 131 35.45 -6.51 14.95
CA TYR A 131 34.01 -6.81 14.80
C TYR A 131 33.33 -7.18 16.12
N THR A 132 34.07 -7.73 17.08
CA THR A 132 33.53 -8.20 18.36
C THR A 132 33.02 -7.04 19.23
N GLY A 133 33.72 -5.90 19.23
CA GLY A 133 33.31 -4.71 19.97
C GLY A 133 31.99 -4.10 19.49
N LEU A 134 31.67 -4.27 18.20
CA LEU A 134 30.49 -3.69 17.55
C LEU A 134 29.20 -4.50 17.80
N LEU A 135 29.32 -5.74 18.28
CA LEU A 135 28.18 -6.64 18.54
C LEU A 135 27.76 -6.67 20.02
N HIS A 136 28.43 -5.92 20.91
CA HIS A 136 28.21 -5.94 22.37
C HIS A 136 26.85 -5.39 22.85
N GLY A 137 25.92 -5.03 21.94
CA GLY A 137 24.56 -4.60 22.26
C GLY A 137 23.46 -5.66 22.09
N SER A 138 23.77 -6.84 21.53
CA SER A 138 22.76 -7.88 21.28
C SER A 138 22.65 -8.85 22.46
N SER A 139 21.45 -9.00 23.03
CA SER A 139 21.15 -10.01 24.07
C SER A 139 21.30 -11.46 23.58
N ARG A 140 21.48 -11.69 22.28
CA ARG A 140 21.67 -13.01 21.67
C ARG A 140 23.09 -13.12 21.14
N THR A 141 23.69 -14.29 21.28
CA THR A 141 24.94 -14.63 20.59
C THR A 141 24.68 -14.63 19.09
N VAL A 142 25.17 -13.62 18.38
CA VAL A 142 25.04 -13.48 16.93
C VAL A 142 26.40 -13.80 16.31
N GLU A 143 26.41 -14.70 15.34
CA GLU A 143 27.62 -15.06 14.59
C GLU A 143 27.71 -14.17 13.35
N LEU A 144 28.85 -13.50 13.17
CA LEU A 144 29.14 -12.77 11.95
C LEU A 144 29.80 -13.71 10.94
N CYS A 145 29.26 -13.79 9.74
CA CYS A 145 29.79 -14.66 8.68
C CYS A 145 29.93 -13.89 7.36
N THR A 146 30.81 -14.36 6.49
CA THR A 146 30.98 -13.86 5.12
C THR A 146 30.51 -14.90 4.12
N SER A 147 29.93 -14.45 2.99
CA SER A 147 29.57 -15.31 1.87
C SER A 147 29.73 -14.57 0.54
N SER A 148 30.16 -15.27 -0.50
CA SER A 148 30.25 -14.75 -1.86
C SER A 148 28.94 -14.86 -2.65
N GLU A 149 27.98 -15.63 -2.13
CA GLU A 149 26.65 -15.88 -2.72
C GLU A 149 25.61 -14.81 -2.34
N VAL A 150 25.94 -13.91 -1.40
CA VAL A 150 25.07 -12.80 -1.00
C VAL A 150 25.56 -11.50 -1.60
N ASP A 151 24.63 -10.68 -2.07
CA ASP A 151 24.92 -9.38 -2.67
C ASP A 151 24.73 -8.21 -1.69
N ARG A 152 24.08 -8.47 -0.56
CA ARG A 152 23.76 -7.49 0.48
C ARG A 152 24.02 -8.07 1.88
N PRO A 153 24.38 -7.22 2.85
CA PRO A 153 24.28 -7.54 4.26
C PRO A 153 22.88 -8.07 4.55
N SER A 154 22.79 -9.18 5.27
CA SER A 154 21.49 -9.79 5.58
C SER A 154 21.56 -10.63 6.84
N VAL A 155 20.49 -10.53 7.61
CA VAL A 155 20.25 -11.40 8.77
C VAL A 155 19.59 -12.72 8.34
N VAL A 156 20.15 -13.84 8.78
CA VAL A 156 19.62 -15.18 8.51
C VAL A 156 19.42 -16.00 9.79
N GLY A 157 18.38 -16.83 9.80
CA GLY A 157 18.07 -17.73 10.92
C GLY A 157 17.14 -17.10 11.97
N PHE A 158 16.23 -17.93 12.51
CA PHE A 158 15.22 -17.49 13.48
C PHE A 158 15.67 -17.67 14.94
N PHE A 159 16.25 -18.82 15.26
CA PHE A 159 16.67 -19.20 16.62
C PHE A 159 18.17 -19.02 16.86
N ARG A 160 18.98 -19.25 15.84
CA ARG A 160 20.42 -19.00 15.82
C ARG A 160 20.74 -17.98 14.73
N PRO A 161 20.50 -16.68 15.00
CA PRO A 161 20.71 -15.66 14.00
C PRO A 161 22.18 -15.51 13.62
N ARG A 162 22.43 -15.31 12.34
CA ARG A 162 23.73 -14.98 11.77
C ARG A 162 23.60 -13.72 10.92
N ILE A 163 24.60 -12.84 10.96
CA ILE A 163 24.71 -11.71 10.03
C ILE A 163 25.63 -12.15 8.91
N LEU A 164 25.13 -12.19 7.68
CA LEU A 164 25.91 -12.49 6.48
C LEU A 164 26.37 -11.19 5.84
N LEU A 165 27.67 -11.07 5.63
CA LEU A 165 28.28 -9.98 4.86
C LEU A 165 28.77 -10.50 3.51
N PRO A 166 28.50 -9.80 2.40
CA PRO A 166 29.14 -10.07 1.12
C PRO A 166 30.66 -9.96 1.23
N SER A 167 31.39 -10.98 0.77
CA SER A 167 32.87 -10.97 0.81
C SER A 167 33.47 -9.77 0.06
N ALA A 168 32.83 -9.33 -1.02
CA ALA A 168 33.23 -8.15 -1.79
C ALA A 168 33.11 -6.83 -1.00
N LEU A 169 32.18 -6.76 -0.04
CA LEU A 169 31.99 -5.55 0.77
C LEU A 169 33.04 -5.42 1.89
N LEU A 170 33.57 -6.53 2.40
CA LEU A 170 34.56 -6.50 3.48
C LEU A 170 35.85 -5.74 3.11
N HIS A 171 36.21 -5.73 1.83
CA HIS A 171 37.40 -5.03 1.34
C HIS A 171 37.14 -3.58 0.91
N SER A 172 35.88 -3.21 0.70
CA SER A 172 35.50 -1.88 0.18
C SER A 172 34.91 -0.96 1.24
N LEU A 173 34.40 -1.50 2.35
CA LEU A 173 33.82 -0.71 3.43
C LEU A 173 34.89 -0.16 4.37
N SER A 174 34.78 1.13 4.68
CA SER A 174 35.51 1.73 5.80
C SER A 174 35.02 1.17 7.15
N PRO A 175 35.83 1.24 8.23
CA PRO A 175 35.39 0.78 9.56
C PRO A 175 34.09 1.44 10.06
N GLN A 176 33.90 2.73 9.72
CA GLN A 176 32.70 3.49 10.10
C GLN A 176 31.46 3.04 9.33
N GLU A 177 31.59 2.77 8.01
CA GLU A 177 30.48 2.24 7.21
C GLU A 177 30.10 0.83 7.66
N LEU A 178 31.09 0.01 8.00
CA LEU A 178 30.84 -1.33 8.51
C LEU A 178 30.10 -1.29 9.86
N GLU A 179 30.50 -0.41 10.77
CA GLU A 179 29.80 -0.20 12.04
C GLU A 179 28.33 0.20 11.81
N GLN A 180 28.07 1.13 10.89
CA GLN A 180 26.71 1.56 10.56
C GLN A 180 25.86 0.42 9.97
N ILE A 181 26.44 -0.41 9.11
CA ILE A 181 25.77 -1.58 8.53
C ILE A 181 25.48 -2.63 9.62
N LEU A 182 26.46 -2.93 10.48
CA LEU A 182 26.27 -3.90 11.56
C LEU A 182 25.23 -3.43 12.58
N LEU A 183 25.20 -2.14 12.90
CA LEU A 183 24.15 -1.56 13.73
C LEU A 183 22.77 -1.74 13.07
N HIS A 184 22.65 -1.47 11.76
CA HIS A 184 21.41 -1.67 11.01
C HIS A 184 20.92 -3.12 11.05
N GLU A 185 21.79 -4.08 10.73
CA GLU A 185 21.47 -5.51 10.74
C GLU A 185 21.18 -6.03 12.16
N SER A 186 21.88 -5.51 13.17
CA SER A 186 21.60 -5.86 14.57
C SER A 186 20.22 -5.40 15.03
N GLU A 187 19.70 -4.31 14.47
CA GLU A 187 18.36 -3.82 14.79
C GLU A 187 17.26 -4.68 14.15
N HIS A 188 17.48 -5.20 12.95
CA HIS A 188 16.62 -6.24 12.37
C HIS A 188 16.51 -7.47 13.29
N LEU A 189 17.62 -7.86 13.92
CA LEU A 189 17.66 -8.95 14.88
C LEU A 189 16.92 -8.64 16.18
N ARG A 190 17.21 -7.48 16.78
CA ARG A 190 16.59 -7.04 18.03
C ARG A 190 15.06 -6.94 17.90
N ARG A 191 14.57 -6.52 16.73
CA ARG A 191 13.13 -6.40 16.42
C ARG A 191 12.47 -7.69 15.97
N GLY A 192 13.26 -8.73 15.67
CA GLY A 192 12.72 -10.02 15.21
C GLY A 192 12.11 -9.94 13.82
N ASP A 193 12.66 -9.11 12.94
CA ASP A 193 12.08 -8.80 11.63
C ASP A 193 11.96 -10.02 10.69
N ALA A 194 12.73 -11.08 10.94
CA ALA A 194 12.58 -12.36 10.25
C ALA A 194 11.19 -12.98 10.49
N TRP A 195 10.68 -12.93 11.72
CA TRP A 195 9.37 -13.49 12.08
C TRP A 195 8.23 -12.70 11.47
N THR A 196 8.29 -11.37 11.55
CA THR A 196 7.27 -10.51 10.96
C THR A 196 7.24 -10.66 9.44
N ASN A 197 8.40 -10.79 8.78
CA ASN A 197 8.47 -11.09 7.36
C ASN A 197 7.85 -12.45 7.02
N LEU A 198 8.13 -13.49 7.81
CA LEU A 198 7.54 -14.82 7.61
C LEU A 198 6.00 -14.77 7.71
N ILE A 199 5.47 -14.10 8.73
CA ILE A 199 4.01 -13.93 8.91
C ILE A 199 3.39 -13.22 7.69
N GLN A 200 4.03 -12.16 7.18
CA GLN A 200 3.57 -11.48 5.96
C GLN A 200 3.58 -12.40 4.73
N LYS A 201 4.63 -13.22 4.55
CA LYS A 201 4.68 -14.17 3.44
C LYS A 201 3.62 -15.28 3.58
N ILE A 202 3.36 -15.77 4.79
CA ILE A 202 2.29 -16.75 5.06
C ILE A 202 0.92 -16.12 4.76
N ALA A 203 0.65 -14.90 5.23
CA ALA A 203 -0.57 -14.17 4.93
C ALA A 203 -0.81 -14.06 3.41
N LEU A 204 0.22 -13.69 2.66
CA LEU A 204 0.18 -13.60 1.20
C LEU A 204 0.07 -14.95 0.48
N ILE A 205 0.41 -16.07 1.12
CA ILE A 205 0.16 -17.44 0.62
C ILE A 205 -1.30 -17.82 0.87
N LEU A 206 -1.85 -17.51 2.04
CA LEU A 206 -3.24 -17.82 2.39
C LEU A 206 -4.23 -16.97 1.59
N PHE A 207 -3.88 -15.72 1.30
CA PHE A 207 -4.76 -14.75 0.63
C PHE A 207 -4.01 -14.05 -0.51
N PRO A 208 -3.65 -14.77 -1.59
CA PRO A 208 -2.87 -14.21 -2.69
C PRO A 208 -3.65 -13.21 -3.56
N LEU A 209 -4.98 -13.22 -3.45
CA LEU A 209 -5.89 -12.36 -4.21
C LEU A 209 -6.26 -11.06 -3.49
N ASP A 210 -5.88 -10.89 -2.23
CA ASP A 210 -6.24 -9.71 -1.44
C ASP A 210 -5.25 -8.56 -1.67
N PRO A 211 -5.60 -7.50 -2.44
CA PRO A 211 -4.72 -6.35 -2.71
C PRO A 211 -4.31 -5.61 -1.43
N VAL A 212 -5.12 -5.67 -0.37
CA VAL A 212 -4.88 -4.98 0.91
C VAL A 212 -3.62 -5.55 1.57
N LEU A 213 -3.46 -6.87 1.56
CA LEU A 213 -2.30 -7.52 2.17
C LEU A 213 -0.99 -7.15 1.45
N PHE A 214 -1.02 -6.95 0.13
CA PHE A 214 0.16 -6.45 -0.59
C PHE A 214 0.50 -5.02 -0.20
N TRP A 215 -0.53 -4.19 -0.03
CA TRP A 215 -0.33 -2.81 0.37
C TRP A 215 0.24 -2.73 1.79
N VAL A 216 -0.32 -3.51 2.73
CA VAL A 216 0.14 -3.64 4.11
C VAL A 216 1.57 -4.19 4.15
N GLU A 217 1.90 -5.22 3.36
CA GLU A 217 3.26 -5.78 3.28
C GLU A 217 4.28 -4.76 2.80
N ARG A 218 3.99 -4.02 1.73
CA ARG A 218 4.86 -2.92 1.25
C ARG A 218 5.06 -1.86 2.32
N ARG A 219 4.00 -1.56 3.09
CA ARG A 219 4.07 -0.56 4.15
C ARG A 219 4.87 -1.03 5.35
N LEU A 220 4.67 -2.27 5.78
CA LEU A 220 5.47 -2.92 6.82
C LEU A 220 6.94 -2.99 6.44
N CYS A 221 7.27 -3.36 5.19
CA CYS A 221 8.64 -3.35 4.68
C CYS A 221 9.27 -1.96 4.78
N LEU A 222 8.59 -0.92 4.30
CA LEU A 222 9.10 0.45 4.37
C LEU A 222 9.29 0.92 5.82
N GLU A 223 8.26 0.81 6.67
CA GLU A 223 8.34 1.27 8.07
C GLU A 223 9.38 0.48 8.88
N ARG A 224 9.64 -0.79 8.50
CA ARG A 224 10.71 -1.60 9.08
C ARG A 224 12.08 -1.02 8.79
N GLU A 225 12.41 -0.73 7.53
CA GLU A 225 13.69 -0.13 7.15
C GLU A 225 13.87 1.24 7.83
N LEU A 226 12.82 2.07 7.79
CA LEU A 226 12.82 3.39 8.41
C LEU A 226 13.04 3.35 9.93
N ALA A 227 12.52 2.33 10.61
CA ALA A 227 12.72 2.14 12.05
C ALA A 227 14.14 1.66 12.39
N CYS A 228 14.76 0.84 11.52
CA CYS A 228 16.17 0.47 11.67
C CYS A 228 17.08 1.68 11.42
N ASP A 229 16.83 2.45 10.36
CA ASP A 229 17.55 3.68 10.03
C ASP A 229 17.54 4.67 11.21
N ASP A 230 16.36 4.94 11.79
CA ASP A 230 16.21 5.85 12.94
C ASP A 230 17.10 5.43 14.11
N ARG A 231 17.23 4.12 14.34
CA ARG A 231 18.00 3.58 15.45
C ARG A 231 19.50 3.64 15.24
N VAL A 232 19.97 3.50 13.99
CA VAL A 232 21.36 3.79 13.62
C VAL A 232 21.67 5.28 13.81
N LEU A 233 20.76 6.17 13.41
CA LEU A 233 20.92 7.61 13.58
C LEU A 233 20.93 8.05 15.05
N ASP A 234 20.08 7.43 15.88
CA ASP A 234 20.04 7.67 17.33
C ASP A 234 21.33 7.23 18.04
N SER A 235 22.06 6.26 17.46
CA SER A 235 23.28 5.69 18.07
C SER A 235 24.56 6.36 17.57
N THR A 236 24.62 6.74 16.29
CA THR A 236 25.82 7.31 15.67
C THR A 236 25.81 8.84 15.60
N HIS A 237 24.63 9.46 15.55
CA HIS A 237 24.45 10.89 15.32
C HIS A 237 25.04 11.45 14.00
N VAL A 238 25.47 10.60 13.05
CA VAL A 238 26.11 11.03 11.79
C VAL A 238 25.23 10.74 10.56
N ARG A 239 24.25 11.61 10.30
CA ARG A 239 23.27 11.46 9.20
C ARG A 239 23.90 11.37 7.80
N LYS A 240 24.80 12.30 7.47
CA LYS A 240 25.38 12.41 6.12
C LYS A 240 26.22 11.18 5.78
N THR A 241 27.10 10.77 6.69
CA THR A 241 27.95 9.58 6.50
C THR A 241 27.09 8.33 6.35
N TYR A 242 26.02 8.19 7.14
CA TYR A 242 25.11 7.06 7.00
C TYR A 242 24.36 7.04 5.65
N ALA A 243 23.89 8.19 5.17
CA ALA A 243 23.26 8.29 3.86
C ALA A 243 24.23 7.93 2.71
N VAL A 244 25.50 8.33 2.82
CA VAL A 244 26.56 7.92 1.87
C VAL A 244 26.80 6.41 1.95
N CYS A 245 26.91 5.85 3.16
CA CYS A 245 27.06 4.41 3.37
C CYS A 245 25.95 3.61 2.68
N LEU A 246 24.68 3.99 2.86
CA LEU A 246 23.54 3.33 2.21
C LEU A 246 23.58 3.43 0.68
N THR A 247 24.06 4.56 0.16
CA THR A 247 24.17 4.80 -1.29
C THR A 247 25.29 3.94 -1.89
N ASN A 248 26.46 3.90 -1.25
CA ASN A 248 27.59 3.04 -1.63
C ASN A 248 27.17 1.56 -1.62
N LEU A 249 26.45 1.14 -0.58
CA LEU A 249 25.96 -0.23 -0.46
C LEU A 249 25.04 -0.63 -1.62
N ALA A 250 24.15 0.28 -2.02
CA ALA A 250 23.25 0.05 -3.13
C ALA A 250 23.97 0.01 -4.47
N GLU A 251 24.98 0.85 -4.69
CA GLU A 251 25.83 0.84 -5.87
C GLU A 251 26.53 -0.51 -6.04
N HIS A 252 27.16 -1.02 -4.97
CA HIS A 252 27.80 -2.33 -4.97
C HIS A 252 26.83 -3.47 -5.30
N SER A 253 25.59 -3.42 -4.79
CA SER A 253 24.55 -4.39 -5.14
C SER A 253 24.13 -4.31 -6.60
N LEU A 254 24.01 -3.11 -7.17
CA LEU A 254 23.58 -2.90 -8.55
C LEU A 254 24.64 -3.37 -9.55
N LEU A 255 25.92 -3.12 -9.26
CA LEU A 255 27.03 -3.58 -10.09
C LEU A 255 27.04 -5.12 -10.22
N ARG A 256 26.75 -5.85 -9.13
CA ARG A 256 26.59 -7.31 -9.17
C ARG A 256 25.30 -7.77 -9.87
N ARG A 257 24.20 -7.03 -9.70
CA ARG A 257 22.88 -7.39 -10.26
C ARG A 257 22.74 -7.08 -11.76
N SER A 258 23.71 -6.37 -12.35
CA SER A 258 23.74 -6.03 -13.78
C SER A 258 23.64 -7.24 -14.73
N ALA A 259 23.83 -8.47 -14.25
CA ALA A 259 23.58 -9.71 -15.00
C ALA A 259 22.09 -10.16 -15.06
N SER A 260 21.16 -9.47 -14.38
CA SER A 260 19.76 -9.89 -14.20
C SER A 260 18.81 -8.70 -14.21
N LEU A 261 18.77 -7.98 -15.32
CA LEU A 261 17.77 -6.92 -15.56
C LEU A 261 16.67 -7.44 -16.48
N ALA A 262 15.62 -8.01 -15.88
CA ALA A 262 14.35 -8.21 -16.55
C ALA A 262 13.18 -7.77 -15.64
N LEU A 263 12.48 -6.73 -16.10
CA LEU A 263 11.02 -6.53 -15.92
C LEU A 263 10.47 -6.02 -14.57
N GLY A 264 11.25 -5.35 -13.72
CA GLY A 264 10.74 -4.83 -12.43
C GLY A 264 10.86 -3.32 -12.17
N ALA A 265 11.57 -2.56 -13.01
CA ALA A 265 12.09 -1.24 -12.65
C ALA A 265 11.18 -0.04 -13.00
N TRP A 266 9.87 -0.24 -13.15
CA TRP A 266 8.94 0.84 -13.49
C TRP A 266 7.97 1.14 -12.35
N GLU A 267 8.46 1.65 -11.21
CA GLU A 267 7.62 2.46 -10.30
C GLU A 267 8.46 3.21 -9.26
N ARG A 268 8.26 4.54 -9.20
CA ARG A 268 8.46 5.44 -8.03
C ARG A 268 9.91 5.58 -7.52
N GLN A 269 10.20 6.66 -6.78
CA GLN A 269 11.48 6.83 -6.05
C GLN A 269 11.86 5.50 -5.39
N SER A 270 13.07 5.01 -5.67
CA SER A 270 13.56 3.77 -5.06
C SER A 270 13.38 3.86 -3.54
N GLU A 271 13.04 2.77 -2.87
CA GLU A 271 12.89 2.75 -1.40
C GLU A 271 14.13 3.33 -0.71
N LEU A 272 15.31 3.11 -1.29
CA LEU A 272 16.56 3.76 -0.93
C LEU A 272 16.50 5.28 -1.02
N GLY A 273 16.04 5.83 -2.15
CA GLY A 273 15.90 7.28 -2.32
C GLY A 273 14.99 7.91 -1.25
N ARG A 274 13.90 7.22 -0.87
CA ARG A 274 13.04 7.66 0.24
C ARG A 274 13.76 7.63 1.59
N ARG A 275 14.54 6.58 1.87
CA ARG A 275 15.34 6.45 3.09
C ARG A 275 16.39 7.56 3.18
N VAL A 276 17.20 7.73 2.13
CA VAL A 276 18.25 8.76 2.04
C VAL A 276 17.66 10.17 2.17
N HIS A 277 16.56 10.46 1.45
CA HIS A 277 15.88 11.75 1.55
C HIS A 277 15.42 12.04 2.99
N ARG A 278 14.85 11.05 3.68
CA ARG A 278 14.40 11.22 5.07
C ARG A 278 15.58 11.39 6.03
N ILE A 279 16.65 10.62 5.88
CA ILE A 279 17.87 10.73 6.69
C ILE A 279 18.49 12.13 6.59
N LEU A 280 18.49 12.72 5.39
CA LEU A 280 19.06 14.04 5.12
C LEU A 280 18.10 15.21 5.41
N SER A 281 16.80 14.94 5.52
CA SER A 281 15.80 15.94 5.85
C SER A 281 15.95 16.43 7.30
N LYS A 282 15.41 17.61 7.59
CA LYS A 282 15.39 18.14 8.97
C LYS A 282 14.73 17.11 9.90
N PRO A 283 15.29 16.86 11.10
CA PRO A 283 14.68 15.96 12.06
C PRO A 283 13.25 16.41 12.33
N GLU A 284 12.30 15.53 12.05
CA GLU A 284 10.89 15.80 12.36
C GLU A 284 10.73 15.91 13.88
N ASN A 285 9.88 16.82 14.35
CA ASN A 285 9.48 16.83 15.75
C ASN A 285 8.71 15.54 16.07
N THR A 286 9.42 14.55 16.60
CA THR A 286 8.81 13.28 17.00
C THR A 286 8.07 13.43 18.31
N MET A 287 6.91 12.80 18.40
CA MET A 287 6.18 12.65 19.66
C MET A 287 7.05 11.91 20.68
N SER A 288 6.94 12.33 21.95
CA SER A 288 7.52 11.55 23.06
C SER A 288 6.77 10.22 23.23
N HIS A 289 7.36 9.30 24.00
CA HIS A 289 6.85 7.93 24.12
C HIS A 289 5.40 7.86 24.65
N THR A 290 5.03 8.70 25.60
CA THR A 290 3.69 8.70 26.23
C THR A 290 2.56 9.03 25.23
N PRO A 291 2.56 10.20 24.55
CA PRO A 291 1.53 10.52 23.57
C PRO A 291 1.54 9.54 22.38
N ALA A 292 2.71 9.06 21.96
CA ALA A 292 2.81 8.06 20.90
C ALA A 292 2.08 6.75 21.29
N ASN A 293 2.29 6.25 22.52
CA ASN A 293 1.64 5.04 23.00
C ASN A 293 0.13 5.19 23.12
N ILE A 294 -0.37 6.36 23.54
CA ILE A 294 -1.81 6.66 23.58
C ILE A 294 -2.39 6.61 22.17
N VAL A 295 -1.73 7.26 21.20
CA VAL A 295 -2.17 7.25 19.80
C VAL A 295 -2.18 5.85 19.21
N ILE A 296 -1.15 5.04 19.47
CA ILE A 296 -1.11 3.62 19.07
C ILE A 296 -2.30 2.87 19.69
N GLY A 297 -2.53 3.03 20.99
CA GLY A 297 -3.64 2.39 21.69
C GLY A 297 -4.99 2.76 21.09
N VAL A 298 -5.26 4.05 20.91
CA VAL A 298 -6.51 4.56 20.31
C VAL A 298 -6.70 4.03 18.89
N LEU A 299 -5.66 4.03 18.06
CA LEU A 299 -5.76 3.52 16.68
C LEU A 299 -5.97 2.01 16.64
N ILE A 300 -5.31 1.24 17.50
CA ILE A 300 -5.50 -0.21 17.59
C ILE A 300 -6.90 -0.54 18.11
N THR A 301 -7.36 0.10 19.18
CA THR A 301 -8.71 -0.12 19.71
C THR A 301 -9.78 0.28 18.69
N GLY A 302 -9.60 1.42 18.01
CA GLY A 302 -10.49 1.85 16.93
C GLY A 302 -10.49 0.89 15.74
N LEU A 303 -9.33 0.35 15.36
CA LEU A 303 -9.18 -0.67 14.33
C LEU A 303 -9.90 -1.97 14.69
N LEU A 304 -9.73 -2.46 15.92
CA LEU A 304 -10.40 -3.69 16.39
C LEU A 304 -11.91 -3.49 16.47
N GLY A 305 -12.38 -2.37 17.02
CA GLY A 305 -13.80 -2.01 17.04
C GLY A 305 -14.37 -1.87 15.63
N GLY A 306 -13.62 -1.24 14.73
CA GLY A 306 -13.94 -1.15 13.31
C GLY A 306 -14.09 -2.53 12.67
N ALA A 307 -13.08 -3.40 12.80
CA ALA A 307 -13.12 -4.76 12.26
C ALA A 307 -14.33 -5.56 12.79
N VAL A 308 -14.64 -5.45 14.08
CA VAL A 308 -15.83 -6.10 14.66
C VAL A 308 -17.10 -5.52 14.05
N THR A 309 -17.27 -4.20 13.99
CA THR A 309 -18.48 -3.57 13.43
C THR A 309 -18.67 -3.88 11.93
N LEU A 310 -17.60 -3.86 11.13
CA LEU A 310 -17.65 -4.24 9.72
C LEU A 310 -17.98 -5.73 9.55
N ALA A 311 -17.46 -6.63 10.39
CA ALA A 311 -17.83 -8.05 10.34
C ALA A 311 -19.32 -8.31 10.64
N HIS A 312 -20.01 -7.37 11.30
CA HIS A 312 -21.47 -7.40 11.52
C HIS A 312 -22.26 -6.76 10.37
N SER A 313 -21.59 -6.18 9.37
CA SER A 313 -22.27 -5.59 8.22
C SER A 313 -22.81 -6.67 7.26
N PRO A 314 -23.93 -6.41 6.57
CA PRO A 314 -24.46 -7.34 5.59
C PRO A 314 -23.49 -7.55 4.42
N ALA A 315 -23.38 -8.78 3.93
CA ALA A 315 -22.54 -9.12 2.79
C ALA A 315 -22.97 -8.35 1.53
N LEU A 316 -22.02 -7.72 0.84
CA LEU A 316 -22.29 -6.93 -0.36
C LEU A 316 -22.45 -7.80 -1.61
N ILE A 317 -21.70 -8.90 -1.68
CA ILE A 317 -21.68 -9.81 -2.83
C ILE A 317 -21.91 -11.23 -2.32
N SER A 318 -22.72 -12.03 -3.02
CA SER A 318 -22.92 -13.44 -2.71
C SER A 318 -22.83 -14.29 -3.98
N PHE A 319 -22.20 -15.45 -3.86
CA PHE A 319 -22.18 -16.45 -4.92
C PHE A 319 -23.23 -17.51 -4.59
N SER A 320 -24.14 -17.78 -5.53
CA SER A 320 -25.19 -18.80 -5.34
C SER A 320 -25.27 -19.71 -6.57
N PRO A 321 -25.43 -21.04 -6.41
CA PRO A 321 -25.74 -21.94 -7.52
C PRO A 321 -27.16 -21.63 -8.02
N GLN A 322 -27.24 -20.69 -8.96
CA GLN A 322 -28.42 -20.30 -9.73
C GLN A 322 -29.64 -19.86 -8.88
N ALA A 323 -29.97 -18.58 -9.01
CA ALA A 323 -31.38 -18.20 -8.97
C ALA A 323 -32.10 -19.04 -10.03
N SER A 324 -32.77 -20.12 -9.60
CA SER A 324 -34.12 -20.28 -10.12
C SER A 324 -34.74 -18.91 -9.93
N THR A 325 -35.11 -18.26 -11.03
CA THR A 325 -36.24 -17.34 -11.02
C THR A 325 -37.19 -17.94 -10.01
N ALA A 326 -37.30 -17.34 -8.83
CA ALA A 326 -38.37 -17.70 -7.95
C ALA A 326 -39.59 -17.38 -8.82
N ALA A 327 -40.18 -18.42 -9.41
CA ALA A 327 -41.61 -18.49 -9.46
C ALA A 327 -42.00 -17.94 -8.10
N GLN A 328 -42.62 -16.75 -8.10
CA GLN A 328 -43.27 -16.24 -6.91
C GLN A 328 -43.95 -17.47 -6.30
N PRO A 329 -43.82 -17.72 -4.99
CA PRO A 329 -44.64 -18.76 -4.39
C PRO A 329 -46.05 -18.48 -4.92
N ASP A 330 -46.59 -19.44 -5.69
CA ASP A 330 -47.97 -19.36 -6.13
C ASP A 330 -48.70 -19.09 -4.83
N MET A 331 -49.14 -17.84 -4.67
CA MET A 331 -50.13 -17.52 -3.67
C MET A 331 -51.19 -18.58 -3.92
N PRO A 332 -51.58 -19.39 -2.91
CA PRO A 332 -52.71 -20.26 -3.12
C PRO A 332 -53.80 -19.34 -3.64
N VAL A 333 -54.18 -19.55 -4.90
CA VAL A 333 -55.34 -18.91 -5.50
C VAL A 333 -56.48 -19.47 -4.68
N THR A 334 -56.70 -18.85 -3.52
CA THR A 334 -57.96 -18.90 -2.84
C THR A 334 -58.86 -18.26 -3.86
N ALA A 335 -59.62 -19.10 -4.57
CA ALA A 335 -60.65 -18.65 -5.49
C ALA A 335 -61.56 -17.72 -4.70
N VAL A 336 -61.29 -16.42 -4.75
CA VAL A 336 -62.24 -15.41 -4.36
C VAL A 336 -63.26 -15.44 -5.47
N SER A 337 -64.36 -16.15 -5.21
CA SER A 337 -65.59 -16.05 -5.98
C SER A 337 -65.98 -14.58 -6.02
N THR A 338 -65.60 -13.89 -7.08
CA THR A 338 -66.13 -12.58 -7.39
C THR A 338 -67.56 -12.80 -7.86
N PRO A 339 -68.57 -12.17 -7.25
CA PRO A 339 -69.90 -12.19 -7.82
C PRO A 339 -69.82 -11.46 -9.16
N VAL A 340 -70.04 -12.21 -10.24
CA VAL A 340 -70.25 -11.66 -11.58
C VAL A 340 -71.44 -10.71 -11.49
N THR A 341 -71.14 -9.42 -11.41
CA THR A 341 -72.16 -8.39 -11.61
C THR A 341 -72.24 -8.19 -13.12
N HIS A 342 -73.34 -8.63 -13.73
CA HIS A 342 -73.65 -8.34 -15.13
C HIS A 342 -73.63 -6.81 -15.33
N VAL A 343 -72.56 -6.29 -15.94
CA VAL A 343 -72.56 -4.93 -16.47
C VAL A 343 -73.30 -4.98 -17.79
N ARG A 344 -74.45 -4.31 -17.84
CA ARG A 344 -75.26 -4.11 -19.04
C ARG A 344 -74.44 -3.46 -20.16
N ASP A 345 -74.74 -3.87 -21.38
CA ASP A 345 -74.16 -3.42 -22.63
C ASP A 345 -74.02 -1.89 -22.70
N PHE A 346 -72.78 -1.41 -22.79
CA PHE A 346 -72.48 -0.06 -23.28
C PHE A 346 -71.93 -0.17 -24.69
N SER A 347 -72.73 0.24 -25.68
CA SER A 347 -72.27 0.42 -27.05
C SER A 347 -71.45 1.72 -27.14
N PRO A 348 -70.20 1.67 -27.64
CA PRO A 348 -69.38 2.88 -27.77
C PRO A 348 -69.94 3.78 -28.88
N THR A 349 -70.20 5.05 -28.56
CA THR A 349 -70.58 6.07 -29.55
C THR A 349 -69.34 6.90 -29.90
N LEU A 350 -69.00 6.96 -31.19
CA LEU A 350 -67.90 7.78 -31.71
C LEU A 350 -68.25 9.27 -31.60
N VAL A 351 -67.47 10.02 -30.79
CA VAL A 351 -67.56 11.47 -30.70
C VAL A 351 -66.44 12.10 -31.54
N LYS A 352 -66.82 12.95 -32.49
CA LYS A 352 -65.91 13.67 -33.40
C LYS A 352 -65.23 14.81 -32.64
N ALA A 353 -63.90 14.76 -32.51
CA ALA A 353 -63.11 15.86 -31.93
C ALA A 353 -63.09 17.06 -32.89
N THR A 354 -63.46 18.24 -32.40
CA THR A 354 -63.36 19.51 -33.13
C THR A 354 -62.18 20.30 -32.55
N MET A 355 -61.28 20.75 -33.43
CA MET A 355 -60.05 21.45 -33.04
C MET A 355 -60.35 22.93 -32.76
N PRO A 356 -59.79 23.56 -31.70
CA PRO A 356 -59.96 24.99 -31.47
C PRO A 356 -59.20 25.81 -32.53
N GLU A 357 -59.85 26.87 -33.00
CA GLU A 357 -59.35 27.80 -34.02
C GLU A 357 -58.25 28.72 -33.45
N PRO A 358 -57.25 29.15 -34.24
CA PRO A 358 -56.16 29.98 -33.73
C PRO A 358 -56.60 31.45 -33.62
N GLU A 359 -56.54 31.99 -32.40
CA GLU A 359 -56.76 33.43 -32.20
C GLU A 359 -55.63 34.28 -32.82
N SER A 360 -56.09 35.30 -33.55
CA SER A 360 -55.35 36.28 -34.33
C SER A 360 -54.44 37.19 -33.47
N ARG A 361 -53.23 37.45 -33.99
CA ARG A 361 -52.30 38.49 -33.50
C ARG A 361 -52.77 39.90 -33.89
N SER A 362 -52.93 40.80 -32.92
CA SER A 362 -52.71 42.27 -33.00
C SER A 362 -53.13 42.89 -31.65
N ASN A 363 -52.43 43.80 -30.95
CA ASN A 363 -51.67 44.97 -31.35
C ASN A 363 -50.59 45.33 -30.31
N LEU A 364 -49.56 46.05 -30.76
CA LEU A 364 -48.50 46.69 -29.98
C LEU A 364 -49.02 47.75 -28.99
N THR A 365 -48.35 47.88 -27.83
CA THR A 365 -47.96 49.19 -27.28
C THR A 365 -46.71 49.06 -26.41
N ALA A 366 -45.73 49.94 -26.62
CA ALA A 366 -44.49 50.06 -25.83
C ALA A 366 -44.59 51.27 -24.83
N PRO A 367 -43.52 51.60 -24.07
CA PRO A 367 -43.40 51.48 -22.61
C PRO A 367 -43.57 52.82 -21.85
N PRO A 368 -43.32 52.85 -20.52
CA PRO A 368 -42.56 53.97 -19.96
C PRO A 368 -41.31 53.55 -19.17
N ALA A 369 -40.40 54.50 -19.05
CA ALA A 369 -39.00 54.35 -18.64
C ALA A 369 -38.73 54.51 -17.12
N LYS A 370 -37.71 53.75 -16.66
CA LYS A 370 -36.69 53.95 -15.60
C LYS A 370 -36.95 54.87 -14.39
N LYS A 371 -36.48 54.40 -13.21
CA LYS A 371 -35.44 55.07 -12.39
C LYS A 371 -34.69 54.07 -11.44
N PRO A 372 -33.48 54.43 -10.96
CA PRO A 372 -32.38 53.49 -10.67
C PRO A 372 -32.30 53.08 -9.19
N ARG A 373 -31.72 51.91 -8.91
CA ARG A 373 -31.30 51.53 -7.55
C ARG A 373 -29.79 51.31 -7.49
N HIS A 374 -29.15 52.27 -6.82
CA HIS A 374 -27.86 52.26 -6.13
C HIS A 374 -26.79 51.24 -6.55
N THR A 375 -25.81 51.76 -7.28
CA THR A 375 -24.45 51.22 -7.41
C THR A 375 -23.79 51.16 -6.03
N ARG A 376 -23.51 49.96 -5.52
CA ARG A 376 -22.62 49.78 -4.36
C ARG A 376 -21.18 49.76 -4.88
N MET A 377 -20.38 50.67 -4.35
CA MET A 377 -18.96 50.84 -4.68
C MET A 377 -18.16 49.55 -4.55
N ILE A 378 -17.30 49.39 -5.55
CA ILE A 378 -16.33 48.34 -5.77
C ILE A 378 -15.20 48.40 -4.72
N LYS A 379 -14.77 47.24 -4.22
CA LYS A 379 -13.39 47.01 -3.79
C LYS A 379 -12.81 45.83 -4.58
N THR A 380 -12.53 46.06 -5.86
CA THR A 380 -11.68 45.20 -6.67
C THR A 380 -10.27 45.35 -6.16
N VAL A 381 -9.79 44.33 -5.46
CA VAL A 381 -8.36 44.15 -5.21
C VAL A 381 -7.71 43.97 -6.58
N HIS A 382 -6.99 45.00 -7.04
CA HIS A 382 -6.07 44.89 -8.17
C HIS A 382 -4.99 43.88 -7.79
N ARG A 383 -5.12 42.65 -8.28
CA ARG A 383 -4.02 41.70 -8.25
C ARG A 383 -3.02 42.15 -9.30
N ALA A 384 -1.88 42.67 -8.86
CA ALA A 384 -0.77 43.01 -9.75
C ALA A 384 -0.45 41.79 -10.64
N PRO A 385 -0.20 42.00 -11.96
CA PRO A 385 0.22 40.91 -12.82
C PRO A 385 1.54 40.35 -12.30
N LYS A 386 1.60 39.02 -12.11
CA LYS A 386 2.86 38.33 -11.79
C LYS A 386 3.88 38.69 -12.88
N PRO A 387 5.12 39.09 -12.54
CA PRO A 387 6.15 39.32 -13.54
C PRO A 387 6.36 38.02 -14.33
N LYS A 388 6.24 38.11 -15.65
CA LYS A 388 6.71 37.04 -16.55
C LYS A 388 8.21 36.85 -16.28
N PRO A 389 8.71 35.62 -16.08
CA PRO A 389 10.14 35.41 -15.96
C PRO A 389 10.79 35.86 -17.27
N GLN A 390 11.50 36.98 -17.23
CA GLN A 390 12.42 37.34 -18.30
C GLN A 390 13.52 36.27 -18.29
N GLY A 391 13.61 35.47 -19.35
CA GLY A 391 14.76 34.60 -19.55
C GLY A 391 15.98 35.47 -19.80
N TRP A 392 16.95 35.43 -18.89
CA TRP A 392 18.23 36.08 -19.10
C TRP A 392 19.12 35.07 -19.83
N ILE A 393 19.47 35.38 -21.08
CA ILE A 393 20.49 34.63 -21.81
C ILE A 393 21.83 35.18 -21.34
N VAL A 394 22.50 34.45 -20.44
CA VAL A 394 23.88 34.75 -20.04
C VAL A 394 24.80 33.98 -20.99
N LEU A 395 25.34 34.68 -21.99
CA LEU A 395 26.41 34.15 -22.82
C LEU A 395 27.71 34.24 -22.02
N THR A 396 28.14 33.13 -21.41
CA THR A 396 29.51 33.02 -20.88
C THR A 396 30.38 32.38 -21.96
N GLY A 397 31.39 33.12 -22.43
CA GLY A 397 32.46 32.53 -23.24
C GLY A 397 33.36 31.71 -22.33
N TRP A 398 33.63 30.46 -22.70
CA TRP A 398 34.53 29.59 -21.94
C TRP A 398 35.79 29.29 -22.74
N GLN A 399 36.94 29.55 -22.11
CA GLN A 399 38.23 29.01 -22.53
C GLN A 399 38.36 27.58 -21.99
N ALA A 400 38.78 26.66 -22.86
CA ALA A 400 38.99 25.26 -22.52
C ALA A 400 40.10 25.13 -21.46
N ALA A 401 39.71 25.01 -20.19
CA ALA A 401 40.62 24.59 -19.14
C ALA A 401 40.79 23.07 -19.21
N SER A 402 42.04 22.62 -19.35
CA SER A 402 42.47 21.22 -19.45
C SER A 402 42.37 20.47 -18.11
N VAL A 403 41.19 20.45 -17.48
CA VAL A 403 40.96 19.76 -16.21
C VAL A 403 39.94 18.65 -16.40
N SER A 404 40.26 17.46 -15.89
CA SER A 404 39.40 16.28 -15.93
C SER A 404 38.02 16.57 -15.31
N PRO A 405 36.91 16.23 -15.99
CA PRO A 405 35.57 16.61 -15.52
C PRO A 405 35.21 15.89 -14.22
N ARG A 406 34.79 16.64 -13.20
CA ARG A 406 34.22 16.12 -11.95
C ARG A 406 32.75 16.54 -11.85
N PRO A 407 31.84 15.65 -11.40
CA PRO A 407 30.46 16.04 -11.16
C PRO A 407 30.37 17.04 -10.01
N VAL A 408 29.62 18.13 -10.21
CA VAL A 408 29.40 19.18 -9.22
C VAL A 408 27.91 19.26 -8.91
N LEU A 409 27.57 19.10 -7.63
CA LEU A 409 26.20 19.27 -7.15
C LEU A 409 26.04 20.70 -6.63
N ALA A 410 25.16 21.49 -7.26
CA ALA A 410 24.86 22.85 -6.83
C ALA A 410 23.45 22.90 -6.23
N VAL A 411 23.36 23.25 -4.94
CA VAL A 411 22.09 23.47 -4.25
C VAL A 411 21.90 24.97 -4.13
N SER A 412 20.95 25.55 -4.86
CA SER A 412 20.60 26.97 -4.75
C SER A 412 19.88 27.22 -3.43
N GLU A 413 20.41 28.10 -2.58
CA GLU A 413 19.79 28.44 -1.29
C GLU A 413 18.46 29.20 -1.43
N THR A 414 18.12 29.68 -2.63
CA THR A 414 16.96 30.59 -2.85
C THR A 414 15.83 29.98 -3.67
N THR A 415 15.99 28.79 -4.26
CA THR A 415 14.93 28.09 -5.01
C THR A 415 14.92 26.60 -4.70
N ALA A 416 13.77 26.08 -4.26
CA ALA A 416 13.55 24.75 -3.70
C ALA A 416 13.71 23.55 -4.66
N THR A 417 14.48 23.68 -5.73
CA THR A 417 14.71 22.63 -6.73
C THR A 417 16.19 22.40 -6.88
N ALA A 418 16.63 21.20 -6.48
CA ALA A 418 18.01 20.78 -6.63
C ALA A 418 18.24 20.29 -8.06
N TYR A 419 19.44 20.52 -8.60
CA TYR A 419 19.82 20.06 -9.93
C TYR A 419 21.16 19.31 -9.85
N ALA A 420 21.32 18.29 -10.70
CA ALA A 420 22.57 17.58 -10.91
C ALA A 420 23.04 17.81 -12.35
N ALA A 421 24.30 18.19 -12.54
CA ALA A 421 24.91 18.34 -13.87
C ALA A 421 25.91 17.20 -14.11
N VAL A 422 25.67 16.42 -15.16
CA VAL A 422 26.52 15.30 -15.57
C VAL A 422 27.20 15.64 -16.90
N PRO A 423 28.53 15.57 -17.02
CA PRO A 423 29.22 15.83 -18.28
C PRO A 423 29.00 14.67 -19.26
N VAL A 424 28.76 15.00 -20.53
CA VAL A 424 28.64 14.08 -21.69
C VAL A 424 29.53 14.58 -22.82
N GLU A 425 29.82 13.73 -23.81
CA GLU A 425 30.85 13.99 -24.85
C GLU A 425 30.69 15.35 -25.56
N ASP A 426 29.46 15.86 -25.73
CA ASP A 426 29.17 17.16 -26.37
C ASP A 426 28.51 18.19 -25.44
N GLY A 427 28.60 18.04 -24.10
CA GLY A 427 28.06 19.04 -23.19
C GLY A 427 27.73 18.55 -21.78
N TRP A 428 26.66 19.11 -21.20
CA TRP A 428 26.22 18.77 -19.84
C TRP A 428 24.74 18.39 -19.85
N LEU A 429 24.42 17.26 -19.22
CA LEU A 429 23.07 16.83 -18.93
C LEU A 429 22.66 17.41 -17.56
N ILE A 430 21.69 18.32 -17.54
CA ILE A 430 21.15 18.90 -16.30
C ILE A 430 19.87 18.18 -15.92
N ILE A 431 19.89 17.52 -14.76
CA ILE A 431 18.77 16.75 -14.21
C ILE A 431 18.20 17.53 -13.03
N GLN A 432 16.90 17.83 -13.06
CA GLN A 432 16.17 18.37 -11.91
C GLN A 432 15.83 17.22 -10.96
N LEU A 433 16.26 17.32 -9.70
CA LEU A 433 16.14 16.28 -8.65
C LEU A 433 14.78 16.30 -7.94
#